data_AF-A0A7Z0MZI4-F1
#
_entry.id   AF-A0A7Z0MZI4-F1
#
_cell.length_a   1.000
_cell.length_b   1.000
_cell.length_c   1.000
_cell.angle_alpha   90.00
_cell.angle_beta   90.00
_cell.angle_gamma   90.00
#
_symmetry.space_group_name_H-M   'P 1'
#
loop_
_entity.id
_entity.type
_entity.pdbx_description
1 polymer ?
#
loop_
_entity_poly.entity_id
_entity_poly.type
_entity_poly.pdbx_seq_one_letter_code
_entity_poly.pdbx_strand_id
1 'polypeptide(L)' 'MPETSILLKRPELEELTGTKQPLRMAAWLERRHWVYEPPERRGEIPKVSRQHFEDRMSGKSTTPRRSGPRVDFFLTS' A
#
# COMPACT_ATOMS: atom_id res chain seq x y z
N MET A 1 -21.84 6.88 5.93
CA MET A 1 -21.24 7.02 4.59
C MET A 1 -20.00 6.14 4.57
N PRO A 2 -19.90 5.07 3.77
CA PRO A 2 -18.64 4.37 3.65
C PRO A 2 -17.71 5.29 2.85
N GLU A 3 -16.90 6.01 3.60
CA GLU A 3 -15.77 6.80 3.13
C GLU A 3 -14.80 5.87 2.39
N THR A 4 -15.06 5.69 1.09
CA THR A 4 -14.21 5.02 0.10
C THR A 4 -12.95 5.83 -0.12
N SER A 5 -12.14 5.97 0.93
CA SER A 5 -10.73 6.33 0.76
C SER A 5 -10.09 5.25 -0.09
N ILE A 6 -9.53 5.69 -1.22
CA ILE A 6 -8.85 4.83 -2.20
C ILE A 6 -7.61 4.18 -1.55
N LEU A 7 -7.11 4.78 -0.48
CA LEU A 7 -5.94 4.37 0.29
C LEU A 7 -6.33 3.87 1.69
N LEU A 8 -5.58 2.89 2.19
CA LEU A 8 -5.63 2.43 3.57
C LEU A 8 -5.24 3.57 4.52
N LYS A 9 -6.03 3.72 5.59
CA LYS A 9 -5.74 4.68 6.65
C LYS A 9 -4.61 4.16 7.54
N ARG A 10 -4.01 5.07 8.32
CA ARG A 10 -3.00 4.72 9.34
C ARG A 10 -3.41 3.55 10.25
N PRO A 11 -4.59 3.53 10.91
CA PRO A 11 -4.98 2.42 11.78
C PRO A 11 -5.04 1.09 11.03
N GLU A 12 -5.57 1.07 9.80
CA GLU A 12 -5.66 -0.17 9.01
C GLU A 12 -4.27 -0.70 8.61
N LEU A 13 -3.34 0.20 8.29
CA LEU A 13 -1.94 -0.15 8.06
C LEU A 13 -1.24 -0.65 9.33
N GLU A 14 -1.56 -0.07 10.49
CA GLU A 14 -1.04 -0.54 11.78
C GLU A 14 -1.55 -1.95 12.10
N GLU A 15 -2.82 -2.24 11.82
CA GLU A 15 -3.41 -3.58 11.97
C GLU A 15 -2.78 -4.59 11.00
N LEU A 16 -2.56 -4.19 9.74
CA LEU A 16 -1.93 -5.04 8.72
C LEU A 16 -0.46 -5.36 9.04
N THR A 17 0.31 -4.34 9.41
CA THR A 17 1.77 -4.46 9.59
C THR A 17 2.18 -4.84 11.01
N GLY A 18 1.30 -4.64 11.99
CA GLY A 18 1.55 -4.86 13.42
C GLY A 18 2.48 -3.82 14.05
N THR A 19 2.69 -2.67 13.42
CA THR A 19 3.65 -1.65 13.88
C THR A 19 3.16 -0.24 13.57
N LYS A 20 3.47 0.71 14.47
CA LYS A 20 3.20 2.14 14.29
C LYS A 20 4.35 2.91 13.63
N GLN A 21 5.52 2.28 13.49
CA GLN A 21 6.71 2.91 12.91
C GLN A 21 6.64 2.87 11.38
N PRO A 22 6.64 4.02 10.67
CA PRO A 22 6.52 4.05 9.21
C PRO A 22 7.63 3.31 8.47
N LEU A 23 8.87 3.38 8.97
CA LEU A 23 10.00 2.64 8.41
C LEU A 23 9.79 1.13 8.46
N ARG A 24 9.21 0.63 9.57
CA ARG A 24 8.90 -0.80 9.72
C ARG A 24 7.71 -1.20 8.86
N MET A 25 6.72 -0.31 8.68
CA MET A 25 5.61 -0.53 7.75
C MET A 25 6.12 -0.70 6.31
N ALA A 26 6.96 0.21 5.84
CA ALA A 26 7.55 0.14 4.50
C ALA A 26 8.38 -1.14 4.31
N ALA A 27 9.24 -1.48 5.29
CA ALA A 27 10.03 -2.72 5.25
C ALA A 27 9.14 -3.98 5.27
N TRP A 28 8.03 -3.98 6.01
CA TRP A 28 7.06 -5.08 6.02
C TRP A 28 6.40 -5.26 4.66
N LEU A 29 6.00 -4.15 4.03
CA LEU A 29 5.36 -4.13 2.72
C LEU A 29 6.32 -4.62 1.64
N GLU A 30 7.57 -4.15 1.66
CA GLU A 30 8.62 -4.56 0.73
C GLU A 30 8.95 -6.05 0.85
N ARG A 31 9.19 -6.55 2.07
CA ARG A 31 9.48 -7.98 2.32
C ARG A 31 8.37 -8.92 1.86
N ARG A 32 7.13 -8.44 1.88
CA ARG A 32 5.96 -9.20 1.43
C ARG A 32 5.55 -8.84 -0.01
N HIS A 33 6.35 -8.07 -0.74
CA HIS A 33 6.04 -7.63 -2.10
C HIS A 33 4.64 -7.01 -2.24
N TRP A 34 4.25 -6.16 -1.29
CA TRP A 34 3.04 -5.35 -1.42
C TRP A 34 3.31 -4.15 -2.32
N VAL A 35 2.30 -3.76 -3.10
CA VAL A 35 2.35 -2.52 -3.88
C VAL A 35 1.97 -1.36 -2.95
N TYR A 36 2.87 -0.40 -2.79
CA TYR A 36 2.66 0.77 -1.95
C TYR A 36 3.32 2.01 -2.56
N GLU A 37 2.77 3.18 -2.25
CA GLU A 37 3.41 4.47 -2.50
C GLU A 37 4.31 4.81 -1.31
N PRO A 38 5.61 5.06 -1.53
CA PRO A 38 6.53 5.42 -0.46
C PRO A 38 6.14 6.79 0.14
N PRO A 39 6.40 7.00 1.44
CA PRO A 39 6.13 8.29 2.07
C PRO A 39 6.97 9.39 1.42
N GLU A 40 6.33 10.50 1.06
CA GLU A 40 7.00 11.64 0.41
C GLU A 40 7.89 12.39 1.40
N ARG A 41 7.49 12.47 2.68
CA ARG A 41 8.26 13.11 3.74
C ARG A 41 8.62 12.14 4.87
N ARG A 42 9.72 12.46 5.55
CA ARG A 42 10.21 11.71 6.72
C ARG A 42 9.18 11.82 7.86
N GLY A 43 8.58 10.69 8.24
CA GLY A 43 7.55 10.61 9.27
C GLY A 43 6.12 10.38 8.75
N GLU A 44 5.93 10.45 7.43
CA GLU A 44 4.68 10.01 6.80
C GLU A 44 4.61 8.48 6.70
N ILE A 45 3.39 7.95 6.59
CA ILE A 45 3.13 6.53 6.42
C ILE A 45 3.14 6.14 4.94
N PRO A 46 3.59 4.93 4.59
CA PRO A 46 3.40 4.41 3.24
C PRO A 46 1.90 4.32 2.92
N LYS A 47 1.51 4.62 1.68
CA LYS A 47 0.11 4.53 1.26
C LYS A 47 -0.09 3.24 0.47
N VAL A 48 -1.11 2.48 0.83
CA VAL A 48 -1.46 1.24 0.13
C VAL A 48 -2.89 1.39 -0.37
N SER A 49 -3.17 1.00 -1.61
CA SER A 49 -4.54 1.04 -2.12
C SER A 49 -5.43 0.04 -1.38
N ARG A 50 -6.62 0.48 -0.96
CA ARG A 50 -7.61 -0.41 -0.33
C ARG A 50 -8.04 -1.53 -1.28
N GLN A 51 -8.21 -1.23 -2.57
CA GLN A 51 -8.51 -2.24 -3.59
C GLN A 51 -7.43 -3.33 -3.62
N HIS A 52 -6.15 -2.94 -3.63
CA HIS A 52 -5.05 -3.91 -3.61
C HIS A 52 -5.06 -4.78 -2.34
N PHE A 53 -5.36 -4.19 -1.19
CA PHE A 53 -5.52 -4.92 0.06
C PHE A 53 -6.67 -5.93 -0.02
N GLU A 54 -7.85 -5.51 -0.47
CA GLU A 54 -9.02 -6.38 -0.62
C GLU A 54 -8.79 -7.50 -1.64
N ASP A 55 -8.20 -7.20 -2.79
CA ASP A 55 -7.86 -8.19 -3.82
C ASP A 55 -6.89 -9.23 -3.29
N ARG A 56 -5.90 -8.81 -2.48
CA ARG A 56 -4.90 -9.71 -1.91
C ARG A 56 -5.46 -10.54 -0.76
N MET A 57 -6.25 -9.93 0.12
CA MET A 57 -6.91 -10.63 1.24
C MET A 57 -7.99 -11.60 0.76
N SER A 58 -8.67 -11.30 -0.34
CA SER A 58 -9.66 -12.20 -0.97
C SER A 58 -9.05 -13.30 -1.83
N GLY A 59 -7.71 -13.34 -1.96
CA GLY A 59 -7.01 -14.31 -2.82
C GLY A 59 -7.24 -14.11 -4.32
N LYS A 60 -7.92 -13.02 -4.72
CA LYS A 60 -8.17 -12.64 -6.12
C LYS A 60 -6.97 -11.95 -6.76
N SER A 61 -5.97 -11.57 -5.97
CA SER A 61 -4.77 -10.92 -6.46
C SER A 61 -3.93 -11.88 -7.28
N THR A 62 -4.20 -11.88 -8.59
CA THR A 62 -3.25 -12.30 -9.60
C THR A 62 -2.16 -11.25 -9.61
N THR A 63 -1.20 -11.29 -8.66
CA THR A 63 -0.09 -10.33 -8.67
C THR A 63 0.85 -10.73 -9.80
N PRO A 64 0.92 -10.00 -10.94
CA PRO A 64 2.09 -10.14 -11.80
C PRO A 64 3.30 -9.67 -10.99
N ARG A 65 4.39 -10.45 -10.97
CA ARG A 65 5.69 -10.05 -10.41
C ARG A 65 6.09 -8.67 -10.94
N ARG A 66 5.78 -7.59 -10.22
CA ARG A 66 6.25 -6.24 -10.53
C ARG A 66 6.69 -5.58 -9.24
N SER A 67 7.99 -5.65 -9.01
CA SER A 67 8.71 -4.94 -7.96
C SER A 67 9.34 -3.71 -8.61
N GLY A 68 8.92 -2.49 -8.25
CA GLY A 68 9.55 -1.25 -8.73
C GLY A 68 8.64 -0.02 -8.65
N PRO A 69 9.20 1.17 -8.37
CA PRO A 69 8.45 2.42 -8.26
C PRO A 69 7.89 2.80 -9.64
N ARG A 70 6.57 2.91 -9.76
CA ARG A 70 5.93 3.31 -11.01
C ARG A 70 5.62 4.81 -10.97
N VAL A 71 6.55 5.60 -11.50
CA VAL A 71 6.33 6.99 -11.88
C VAL A 71 5.63 7.06 -13.24
N ASP A 72 4.39 6.55 -13.34
CA ASP A 72 3.59 6.77 -14.55
C ASP A 72 2.11 6.73 -14.20
N PHE A 73 1.62 7.88 -13.73
CA PHE A 73 0.20 8.20 -13.58
C PHE A 73 -0.18 9.40 -14.46
N PHE A 74 0.36 9.51 -15.67
CA PHE A 74 -0.14 10.44 -16.69
C PHE A 74 0.32 9.96 -18.07
N LEU A 75 -0.49 9.15 -18.75
CA LEU A 75 -0.80 9.27 -20.18
C LEU A 75 -1.67 8.08 -20.64
N THR A 76 -2.44 8.35 -21.68
CA THR A 76 -3.46 7.52 -22.36
C THR A 76 -4.86 7.74 -21.81
N SER A 77 -5.80 8.32 -22.55
CA SER A 77 -5.84 9.10 -23.80
C SER A 77 -7.24 9.71 -23.84
#